data_AF-A0A920J0C8-F1
#
_entry.id   AF-A0A920J0C8-F1
#
_cell.length_a   1.000
_cell.length_b   1.000
_cell.length_c   1.000
_cell.angle_alpha   90.00
_cell.angle_beta   90.00
_cell.angle_gamma   90.00
#
_symmetry.space_group_name_H-M   'P 1'
#
loop_
_entity.id
_entity.type
_entity.pdbx_description
1 polymer ?
#
loop_
_entity_poly.entity_id
_entity_poly.type
_entity_poly.pdbx_seq_one_letter_code
_entity_poly.pdbx_strand_id
1 'polypeptide(L)'
;MQLNVVGPGDPKKIKYKNKNIDFSKINFIGSVNQSDLPNYYNDADIVCLPSLENESFGVIILESMASGKILVLSDIESYKKVALKNNYGFLYDYKSSNKLAELLLSILKNEKSSEKTLKMD
;
A
#
# COMPACT_ATOMS: atom_id res chain seq x y z
N MET A 1 -11.69 7.62 4.41
CA MET A 1 -10.58 6.92 3.74
C MET A 1 -10.08 7.84 2.65
N GLN A 2 -8.81 8.24 2.75
CA GLN A 2 -8.11 9.04 1.76
C GLN A 2 -7.04 8.17 1.12
N LEU A 3 -6.78 8.33 -0.18
CA LEU A 3 -5.67 7.69 -0.89
C LEU A 3 -4.64 8.76 -1.25
N ASN A 4 -3.44 8.67 -0.68
CA ASN A 4 -2.30 9.48 -1.10
C ASN A 4 -1.47 8.68 -2.12
N VAL A 5 -1.28 9.25 -3.31
CA VAL A 5 -0.42 8.69 -4.37
C VAL A 5 0.83 9.55 -4.44
N VAL A 6 1.94 9.00 -3.95
CA VAL A 6 3.25 9.67 -3.89
C VAL A 6 4.15 9.08 -4.97
N GLY A 7 4.76 9.94 -5.77
CA GLY A 7 5.62 9.54 -6.87
C GLY A 7 5.30 10.30 -8.17
N PRO A 8 6.21 10.23 -9.15
CA PRO A 8 6.03 10.89 -10.42
C PRO A 8 4.83 10.31 -11.19
N GLY A 9 4.09 11.18 -11.87
CA GLY A 9 2.96 10.77 -12.70
C GLY A 9 1.99 11.92 -12.92
N ASP A 10 1.30 11.90 -14.07
CA ASP A 10 0.23 12.84 -14.35
C ASP A 10 -1.12 12.09 -14.31
N PRO A 11 -1.95 12.31 -13.28
CA PRO A 11 -3.24 11.63 -13.18
C PRO A 11 -4.16 11.93 -14.37
N LYS A 12 -3.98 13.08 -15.06
CA LYS A 12 -4.76 13.42 -16.25
C LYS A 12 -4.46 12.51 -17.45
N LYS A 13 -3.30 11.84 -17.44
CA LYS A 13 -2.92 10.88 -18.49
C LYS A 13 -3.44 9.47 -18.20
N ILE A 14 -3.97 9.20 -17.00
CA ILE A 14 -4.50 7.90 -16.63
C ILE A 14 -5.89 7.73 -17.24
N LYS A 15 -6.09 6.67 -18.01
CA LYS A 15 -7.41 6.27 -18.51
C LYS A 15 -8.15 5.48 -17.44
N TYR A 16 -8.99 6.15 -16.68
CA TYR A 16 -9.83 5.50 -15.68
C TYR A 16 -10.95 4.69 -16.35
N LYS A 17 -10.99 3.38 -16.09
CA LYS A 17 -12.03 2.49 -16.62
C LYS A 17 -13.41 2.74 -15.98
N ASN A 18 -13.42 3.21 -14.73
CA ASN A 18 -14.65 3.43 -13.97
C ASN A 18 -14.97 4.93 -13.91
N LYS A 19 -16.20 5.30 -14.28
CA LYS A 19 -16.66 6.70 -14.29
C LYS A 19 -17.08 7.20 -12.91
N ASN A 20 -17.23 6.32 -11.92
CA ASN A 20 -17.72 6.65 -10.58
C ASN A 20 -16.59 6.82 -9.55
N ILE A 21 -15.39 7.21 -9.99
CA ILE A 21 -14.27 7.48 -9.08
C ILE A 21 -14.49 8.84 -8.44
N ASP A 22 -14.59 8.85 -7.11
CA ASP A 22 -14.64 10.06 -6.30
C ASP A 22 -13.21 10.60 -6.10
N PHE A 23 -12.77 11.47 -7.01
CA PHE A 23 -11.44 12.06 -6.98
C PHE A 23 -11.18 12.95 -5.76
N SER A 24 -12.21 13.39 -5.02
CA SER A 24 -12.01 14.17 -3.79
C SER A 24 -11.31 13.37 -2.68
N LYS A 25 -11.31 12.03 -2.80
CA LYS A 25 -10.65 11.11 -1.87
C LYS A 25 -9.26 10.68 -2.31
N ILE A 26 -8.74 11.24 -3.41
CA ILE A 26 -7.44 10.86 -3.97
C ILE A 26 -6.55 12.10 -4.07
N ASN A 27 -5.46 12.08 -3.34
CA ASN A 27 -4.43 13.13 -3.38
C ASN A 27 -3.25 12.62 -4.22
N PHE A 28 -3.09 13.18 -5.42
CA PHE A 28 -1.89 12.97 -6.23
C PHE A 28 -0.82 13.97 -5.79
N ILE A 29 0.13 13.51 -4.99
CA ILE A 29 1.18 14.36 -4.39
C ILE A 29 2.27 14.69 -5.41
N GLY A 30 2.53 13.78 -6.34
CA GLY A 30 3.64 13.92 -7.29
C GLY A 30 4.98 13.50 -6.68
N SER A 31 6.07 13.92 -7.31
CA SER A 31 7.43 13.63 -6.82
C SER A 31 7.72 14.39 -5.53
N VAL A 32 8.33 13.71 -4.57
CA VAL A 32 8.79 14.28 -3.28
C VAL A 32 10.26 13.93 -3.08
N ASN A 33 10.95 14.66 -2.20
CA ASN A 33 12.32 14.30 -1.87
C ASN A 33 12.33 13.00 -1.05
N GLN A 34 13.40 12.21 -1.20
CA GLN A 34 13.55 10.97 -0.44
C GLN A 34 13.56 11.22 1.08
N SER A 35 14.06 12.37 1.53
CA SER A 35 14.00 12.80 2.93
C SER A 35 12.59 12.99 3.48
N ASP A 36 11.62 13.22 2.58
CA ASP A 36 10.24 13.54 2.95
C ASP A 36 9.34 12.29 2.92
N LEU A 37 9.76 11.22 2.22
CA LEU A 37 9.04 9.94 2.15
C LEU A 37 8.67 9.36 3.53
N PRO A 38 9.56 9.36 4.54
CA PRO A 38 9.21 8.89 5.88
C PRO A 38 8.00 9.60 6.49
N ASN A 39 7.77 10.89 6.20
CA ASN A 39 6.62 11.62 6.70
C ASN A 39 5.32 11.05 6.10
N TYR A 40 5.32 10.74 4.80
CA TYR A 40 4.16 10.13 4.13
C TYR A 40 3.88 8.72 4.64
N TYR A 41 4.91 7.92 4.92
CA TYR A 41 4.71 6.62 5.56
C TYR A 41 4.13 6.79 6.95
N ASN A 42 4.71 7.66 7.79
CA ASN A 42 4.26 7.96 9.15
C ASN A 42 2.80 8.45 9.23
N ASP A 43 2.35 9.20 8.23
CA ASP A 43 0.97 9.69 8.18
C ASP A 43 -0.03 8.66 7.62
N ALA A 44 0.45 7.57 7.01
CA ALA A 44 -0.40 6.53 6.45
C ALA A 44 -0.83 5.51 7.52
N ASP A 45 -2.07 5.04 7.44
CA ASP A 45 -2.54 3.86 8.18
C ASP A 45 -2.00 2.57 7.52
N ILE A 46 -2.05 2.52 6.19
CA ILE A 46 -1.65 1.39 5.36
C ILE A 46 -0.77 1.88 4.20
N VAL A 47 0.34 1.19 3.95
CA VAL A 47 1.12 1.35 2.72
C VAL A 47 0.78 0.20 1.76
N CYS A 48 0.23 0.55 0.60
CA CYS A 48 -0.17 -0.41 -0.42
C CYS A 48 0.79 -0.38 -1.61
N LEU A 49 1.35 -1.53 -1.98
CA LEU A 49 2.25 -1.69 -3.13
C LEU A 49 1.62 -2.66 -4.14
N PRO A 50 0.79 -2.18 -5.08
CA PRO A 50 0.00 -3.02 -5.97
C PRO A 50 0.70 -3.36 -7.30
N SER A 51 2.01 -3.63 -7.27
CA SER A 51 2.80 -3.92 -8.49
C SER A 51 2.26 -5.16 -9.22
N LEU A 52 2.20 -5.10 -10.56
CA LEU A 52 1.73 -6.20 -11.41
C LEU A 52 2.84 -7.13 -11.85
N GLU A 53 4.08 -6.67 -11.78
CA GLU A 53 5.28 -7.38 -12.19
C GLU A 53 6.33 -7.35 -11.08
N ASN A 54 7.42 -8.11 -11.26
CA ASN A 54 8.49 -8.15 -10.28
C ASN A 54 9.17 -6.78 -10.16
N GLU A 55 9.16 -6.24 -8.95
CA GLU A 55 10.00 -5.12 -8.57
C GLU A 55 11.44 -5.54 -8.27
N SER A 56 12.34 -4.56 -8.21
CA SER A 56 13.75 -4.76 -7.85
C SER A 56 13.91 -5.26 -6.40
N PHE A 57 14.27 -4.38 -5.46
CA PHE A 57 14.59 -4.79 -4.08
C PHE A 57 13.47 -4.49 -3.08
N GLY A 58 12.49 -3.65 -3.46
CA GLY A 58 11.42 -3.23 -2.55
C GLY A 58 11.94 -2.44 -1.35
N VAL A 59 12.89 -1.51 -1.54
CA VAL A 59 13.42 -0.65 -0.45
C VAL A 59 12.29 0.04 0.31
N ILE A 60 11.24 0.46 -0.41
CA ILE A 60 10.00 1.01 0.14
C ILE A 60 9.33 0.10 1.18
N ILE A 61 9.45 -1.23 1.07
CA ILE A 61 8.95 -2.18 2.07
C ILE A 61 9.71 -1.99 3.39
N LEU A 62 11.04 -1.90 3.32
CA LEU A 62 11.88 -1.72 4.51
C LEU A 62 11.63 -0.35 5.16
N GLU A 63 11.49 0.71 4.37
CA GLU A 63 11.19 2.06 4.87
C GLU A 63 9.82 2.11 5.56
N SER A 64 8.82 1.45 4.96
CA SER A 64 7.47 1.37 5.53
C SER A 64 7.43 0.52 6.80
N MET A 65 8.19 -0.59 6.84
CA MET A 65 8.37 -1.40 8.05
C MET A 65 9.05 -0.61 9.16
N ALA A 66 10.10 0.16 8.85
CA ALA A 66 10.78 1.02 9.81
C ALA A 66 9.86 2.11 10.37
N SER A 67 8.85 2.51 9.58
CA SER A 67 7.79 3.44 9.99
C SER A 67 6.63 2.74 10.74
N GLY A 68 6.73 1.43 11.00
CA GLY A 68 5.74 0.65 11.75
C GLY A 68 4.40 0.47 11.04
N LYS A 69 4.37 0.52 9.70
CA LYS A 69 3.12 0.56 8.93
C LYS A 69 2.65 -0.81 8.48
N ILE A 70 1.33 -0.96 8.44
CA ILE A 70 0.70 -2.14 7.85
C ILE A 70 0.97 -2.10 6.35
N LEU A 71 1.51 -3.19 5.83
CA LEU A 71 1.79 -3.35 4.42
C LEU A 71 0.71 -4.19 3.75
N VAL A 72 0.23 -3.74 2.60
CA VAL A 72 -0.58 -4.55 1.68
C VAL A 72 0.17 -4.67 0.36
N LEU A 73 0.58 -5.89 0.03
CA LEU A 73 1.58 -6.16 -0.99
C LEU A 73 1.02 -7.12 -2.04
N SER A 74 1.34 -6.86 -3.31
CA SER A 74 1.13 -7.84 -4.37
C SER A 74 1.81 -9.16 -4.04
N ASP A 75 1.14 -10.28 -4.33
CA ASP A 75 1.68 -11.64 -4.17
C ASP A 75 2.72 -11.99 -5.25
N ILE A 76 3.80 -11.20 -5.33
CA ILE A 76 4.92 -11.34 -6.26
C ILE A 76 6.18 -11.82 -5.54
N GLU A 77 7.08 -12.45 -6.28
CA GLU A 77 8.26 -13.14 -5.74
C GLU A 77 9.19 -12.20 -4.97
N SER A 78 9.40 -10.98 -5.46
CA SER A 78 10.27 -9.99 -4.78
C SER A 78 9.70 -9.55 -3.43
N TYR A 79 8.39 -9.37 -3.31
CA TYR A 79 7.75 -8.96 -2.06
C TYR A 79 7.67 -10.10 -1.04
N LYS A 80 7.37 -11.33 -1.48
CA LYS A 80 7.37 -12.53 -0.63
C LYS A 80 8.67 -12.69 0.15
N LYS A 81 9.80 -12.52 -0.52
CA LYS A 81 11.14 -12.68 0.08
C LYS A 81 11.41 -11.69 1.22
N VAL A 82 10.82 -10.49 1.16
CA VAL A 82 11.05 -9.43 2.15
C VAL A 82 9.99 -9.46 3.26
N ALA A 83 8.71 -9.62 2.89
CA ALA A 83 7.58 -9.54 3.81
C ALA A 83 7.39 -10.80 4.67
N LEU A 84 7.45 -11.99 4.06
CA LEU A 84 7.18 -13.25 4.76
C LEU A 84 8.28 -13.60 5.77
N LYS A 85 9.52 -13.19 5.51
CA LYS A 85 10.64 -13.43 6.43
C LYS A 85 10.43 -12.79 7.80
N ASN A 86 9.66 -11.72 7.86
CA ASN A 86 9.51 -10.93 9.08
C ASN A 86 8.06 -10.89 9.60
N ASN A 87 7.09 -11.52 8.91
CA ASN A 87 5.65 -11.43 9.21
C ASN A 87 5.10 -9.98 9.16
N TYR A 88 5.66 -9.14 8.28
CA TYR A 88 5.21 -7.75 8.09
C TYR A 88 4.49 -7.64 6.75
N GLY A 89 3.16 -7.60 6.81
CA GLY A 89 2.30 -7.29 5.68
C GLY A 89 1.37 -8.42 5.24
N PHE A 90 0.33 -8.02 4.54
CA PHE A 90 -0.66 -8.90 3.94
C PHE A 90 -0.44 -9.00 2.44
N LEU A 91 -0.41 -10.24 1.93
CA LEU A 91 -0.31 -10.49 0.50
C LEU A 91 -1.70 -10.65 -0.11
N TYR A 92 -1.86 -10.19 -1.35
CA TYR A 92 -3.07 -10.40 -2.14
C TYR A 92 -2.73 -10.85 -3.56
N ASP A 93 -3.62 -11.60 -4.21
CA ASP A 93 -3.47 -11.95 -5.62
C ASP A 93 -3.43 -10.68 -6.49
N TYR A 94 -2.24 -10.34 -6.99
CA TYR A 94 -1.97 -9.11 -7.75
C TYR A 94 -2.75 -8.99 -9.05
N LYS A 95 -3.38 -10.08 -9.52
CA LYS A 95 -4.27 -10.09 -10.69
C LYS A 95 -5.72 -9.73 -10.34
N SER A 96 -6.04 -9.56 -9.07
CA SER A 96 -7.41 -9.34 -8.58
C SER A 96 -7.55 -8.05 -7.76
N SER A 97 -8.06 -7.01 -8.42
CA SER A 97 -8.42 -5.75 -7.75
C SER A 97 -9.53 -5.93 -6.70
N ASN A 98 -10.41 -6.92 -6.87
CA ASN A 98 -11.42 -7.27 -5.87
C ASN A 98 -10.78 -7.81 -4.59
N LYS A 99 -9.76 -8.68 -4.70
CA LYS A 99 -9.04 -9.22 -3.54
C LYS A 99 -8.28 -8.13 -2.79
N LEU A 100 -7.67 -7.19 -3.52
CA LEU A 100 -7.07 -6.00 -2.92
C LEU A 100 -8.10 -5.18 -2.13
N ALA A 101 -9.25 -4.89 -2.73
CA ALA A 101 -10.31 -4.12 -2.08
C ALA A 101 -10.87 -4.82 -0.83
N GLU A 102 -11.14 -6.13 -0.91
CA GLU A 102 -11.58 -6.95 0.22
C GLU A 102 -10.60 -6.88 1.39
N LEU A 103 -9.30 -7.03 1.10
CA LEU A 103 -8.23 -6.98 2.11
C LEU A 103 -8.08 -5.58 2.73
N LEU A 104 -8.04 -4.52 1.93
CA LEU A 104 -7.96 -3.16 2.47
C LEU A 104 -9.16 -2.83 3.36
N LEU A 105 -10.37 -3.21 2.94
CA LEU A 105 -11.57 -2.99 3.72
C LEU A 105 -11.61 -3.82 5.01
N SER A 106 -11.07 -5.04 5.03
CA SER A 106 -11.02 -5.86 6.25
C SER A 106 -10.05 -5.26 7.26
N ILE A 107 -8.87 -4.81 6.83
CA ILE A 107 -7.89 -4.15 7.68
C ILE A 107 -8.49 -2.87 8.28
N LEU A 108 -9.04 -1.98 7.44
CA LEU A 108 -9.61 -0.70 7.91
C LEU A 108 -10.83 -0.86 8.83
N LYS A 109 -11.58 -1.96 8.72
CA LYS A 109 -12.67 -2.28 9.65
C LYS A 109 -12.14 -2.82 10.99
N ASN A 110 -11.09 -3.63 10.94
CA ASN A 110 -10.47 -4.22 12.13
C ASN A 110 -9.63 -3.20 12.91
N GLU A 111 -8.93 -2.26 12.25
CA GLU A 111 -8.23 -1.18 12.97
C GLU A 111 -9.18 -0.32 13.80
N LYS A 112 -10.39 -0.06 13.30
CA LYS A 112 -11.45 0.61 14.07
C LYS A 112 -11.95 -0.21 15.26
N SER A 113 -11.61 -1.49 15.32
CA SER A 113 -12.14 -2.46 16.29
C SER A 113 -11.06 -2.99 17.25
N SER A 114 -9.77 -2.79 16.98
CA SER A 114 -8.69 -3.42 17.77
C SER A 114 -7.35 -2.68 17.70
N GLU A 115 -7.09 -1.88 18.74
CA GLU A 115 -5.78 -1.88 19.39
C GLU A 115 -5.46 -3.33 19.85
N LYS A 116 -4.91 -4.19 18.98
CA LYS A 116 -4.25 -5.44 19.39
C LYS A 116 -3.58 -6.13 18.20
N THR A 117 -2.25 -6.08 18.24
CA THR A 117 -1.28 -7.10 17.81
C THR A 117 -1.83 -8.23 16.94
N LEU A 118 -1.51 -8.18 15.65
CA LEU A 118 -1.63 -9.32 14.75
C LEU A 118 -0.37 -10.19 14.88
N LYS A 119 -0.45 -11.23 15.71
CA LYS A 119 0.35 -12.43 15.51
C LYS A 119 -0.45 -13.36 14.59
N MET A 120 0.22 -13.92 13.60
CA MET A 120 -0.30 -15.02 12.80
C MET A 120 0.65 -16.19 13.01
N ASP A 121 0.05 -17.34 13.28
CA ASP A 121 0.67 -18.60 13.74
C ASP A 121 1.71 -19.18 12.77
#